data_AF-A0A7Z9S155-F1
#
_entry.id   AF-A0A7Z9S155-F1
#
_cell.length_a   1.000
_cell.length_b   1.000
_cell.length_c   1.000
_cell.angle_alpha   90.00
_cell.angle_beta   90.00
_cell.angle_gamma   90.00
#
_symmetry.space_group_name_H-M   'P 1'
#
loop_
_entity.id
_entity.type
_entity.pdbx_description
1 polymer ?
#
loop_
_entity_poly.entity_id
_entity_poly.type
_entity_poly.pdbx_seq_one_letter_code
_entity_poly.pdbx_strand_id
1 'polypeptide(L)'
;MWSLLLLIYLVGCHLPEARNPVTDVVRSVPTQLRSELDLDPYYQQYSDVLGFPVLASARVQPESLAEARYLILQMIGHRPEILAAMAKNRTRFTVMAYNEWTTMVPEHSDLRPPEYWDRRARGLGATSARPTVSCGEENLLAMDGDPYATENILIHEFAHAIHSMGLSSVDPTFDTRLKEAYRAAMDAGLWKGAYAATNHKEYWAEVVQSWFDTNRENDSQHNHVDLRSELKEYDPTAAALCEEIFGDGSWRYVHPHYRSHEPHLRYIDRDLLPTFRWADGMEEAYKANPRPE
;
A
#
# COMPACT_ATOMS: atom_id res chain seq x y z
N MET A 1 69.31 -29.18 -21.97
CA MET A 1 68.26 -28.14 -22.05
C MET A 1 66.91 -28.84 -22.03
N TRP A 2 66.27 -28.89 -20.87
CA TRP A 2 64.89 -29.36 -20.73
C TRP A 2 64.03 -28.12 -20.42
N SER A 3 63.17 -27.71 -21.36
CA SER A 3 62.23 -26.62 -21.15
C SER A 3 60.89 -27.21 -20.74
N LEU A 4 60.54 -27.06 -19.46
CA LEU A 4 59.24 -27.41 -18.91
C LEU A 4 58.27 -26.27 -19.23
N LEU A 5 57.27 -26.53 -20.09
CA LEU A 5 56.14 -25.62 -20.31
C LEU A 5 55.11 -25.84 -19.20
N LEU A 6 55.05 -24.90 -18.25
CA LEU A 6 54.03 -24.87 -17.21
C LEU A 6 52.75 -24.24 -17.79
N LEU A 7 51.74 -25.06 -18.08
CA LEU A 7 50.41 -24.57 -18.44
C LEU A 7 49.67 -24.17 -17.16
N ILE A 8 49.52 -22.87 -16.93
CA ILE A 8 48.69 -22.34 -15.84
C ILE A 8 47.22 -22.38 -16.32
N TYR A 9 46.44 -23.31 -15.78
CA TYR A 9 44.98 -23.27 -15.88
C TYR A 9 44.47 -22.16 -14.95
N LEU A 10 44.08 -21.02 -15.53
CA LEU A 10 43.28 -20.02 -14.82
C LEU A 10 41.86 -20.58 -14.64
N VAL A 11 41.59 -21.15 -13.46
CA VAL A 11 40.22 -21.37 -13.01
C VAL A 11 39.61 -20.00 -12.77
N GLY A 12 38.78 -19.54 -13.71
CA GLY A 12 38.04 -18.31 -13.56
C GLY A 12 37.08 -18.44 -12.37
N CYS A 13 37.40 -17.80 -11.25
CA CYS A 13 36.45 -17.57 -10.17
C CYS A 13 35.28 -16.76 -10.75
N HIS A 14 34.18 -17.43 -11.08
CA HIS A 14 32.89 -16.76 -11.25
C HIS A 14 32.50 -16.22 -9.87
N LEU A 15 32.73 -14.94 -9.64
CA LEU A 15 32.06 -14.24 -8.55
C LEU A 15 30.56 -14.41 -8.78
N PRO A 16 29.78 -14.90 -7.79
CA PRO A 16 28.33 -14.96 -7.95
C PRO A 16 27.82 -13.55 -8.27
N GLU A 17 26.99 -13.43 -9.31
CA GLU A 17 26.29 -12.19 -9.61
C GLU A 17 25.64 -11.67 -8.32
N ALA A 18 25.85 -10.39 -8.03
CA ALA A 18 25.25 -9.75 -6.87
C ALA A 18 23.73 -9.92 -6.98
N ARG A 19 23.11 -10.61 -6.01
CA ARG A 19 21.65 -10.80 -5.99
C ARG A 19 20.96 -9.44 -6.03
N ASN A 20 20.02 -9.27 -6.96
CA ASN A 20 19.17 -8.09 -6.98
C ASN A 20 17.98 -8.35 -6.03
N PRO A 21 17.88 -7.61 -4.90
CA PRO A 21 16.85 -7.84 -3.88
C PRO A 21 15.43 -7.60 -4.40
N VAL A 22 15.25 -6.86 -5.49
CA VAL A 22 13.95 -6.66 -6.14
C VAL A 22 13.55 -7.92 -6.87
N THR A 23 14.44 -8.49 -7.70
CA THR A 23 14.16 -9.73 -8.44
C THR A 23 14.06 -10.97 -7.54
N ASP A 24 14.57 -10.89 -6.32
CA ASP A 24 14.41 -11.96 -5.31
C ASP A 24 12.94 -12.07 -4.82
N VAL A 25 12.18 -10.97 -4.89
CA VAL A 25 10.80 -10.91 -4.34
C VAL A 25 9.73 -10.58 -5.39
N VAL A 26 10.11 -10.07 -6.56
CA VAL A 26 9.19 -9.75 -7.66
C VAL A 26 9.43 -10.68 -8.84
N ARG A 27 8.35 -11.29 -9.32
CA ARG A 27 8.37 -12.26 -10.43
C ARG A 27 7.12 -12.16 -11.29
N SER A 28 7.07 -12.93 -12.38
CA SER A 28 5.84 -13.07 -13.16
C SER A 28 4.73 -13.75 -12.35
N VAL A 29 3.47 -13.40 -12.62
CA VAL A 29 2.30 -14.01 -11.98
C VAL A 29 2.28 -15.53 -12.25
N PRO A 30 2.36 -16.38 -11.22
CA PRO A 30 2.30 -17.83 -11.41
C PRO A 30 0.96 -18.28 -12.03
N THR A 31 1.01 -19.25 -12.96
CA THR A 31 -0.20 -19.78 -13.62
C THR A 31 -1.23 -20.31 -12.62
N GLN A 32 -0.75 -20.96 -11.55
CA GLN A 32 -1.62 -21.44 -10.47
C GLN A 32 -2.37 -20.29 -9.79
N LEU A 33 -1.66 -19.25 -9.35
CA LEU A 33 -2.26 -18.07 -8.72
C LEU A 33 -3.27 -17.39 -9.65
N ARG A 34 -2.92 -17.23 -10.93
CA ARG A 34 -3.82 -16.69 -11.95
C ARG A 34 -5.12 -17.47 -12.02
N SER A 35 -5.04 -18.81 -12.04
CA SER A 35 -6.23 -19.67 -12.09
C SER A 35 -7.03 -19.63 -10.79
N GLU A 36 -6.38 -19.61 -9.63
CA GLU A 36 -7.05 -19.63 -8.32
C GLU A 36 -7.85 -18.34 -8.06
N LEU A 37 -7.29 -17.20 -8.46
CA LEU A 37 -7.91 -15.89 -8.26
C LEU A 37 -8.67 -15.36 -9.50
N ASP A 38 -8.68 -16.11 -10.60
CA ASP A 38 -9.25 -15.69 -11.89
C ASP A 38 -8.69 -14.33 -12.34
N LEU A 39 -7.35 -14.19 -12.30
CA LEU A 39 -6.69 -12.91 -12.56
C LEU A 39 -6.69 -12.55 -14.05
N ASP A 40 -7.18 -11.35 -14.34
CA ASP A 40 -7.15 -10.74 -15.66
C ASP A 40 -5.71 -10.70 -16.24
N PRO A 41 -5.54 -10.85 -17.57
CA PRO A 41 -4.24 -10.67 -18.24
C PRO A 41 -3.56 -9.33 -17.98
N TYR A 42 -4.27 -8.31 -17.47
CA TYR A 42 -3.69 -7.08 -16.95
C TYR A 42 -2.53 -7.34 -15.98
N TYR A 43 -2.69 -8.29 -15.06
CA TYR A 43 -1.68 -8.61 -14.05
C TYR A 43 -0.52 -9.39 -14.64
N GLN A 44 0.69 -8.83 -14.60
CA GLN A 44 1.90 -9.43 -15.17
C GLN A 44 3.02 -9.61 -14.14
N GLN A 45 3.03 -8.79 -13.09
CA GLN A 45 3.98 -8.86 -11.99
C GLN A 45 3.31 -9.32 -10.70
N TYR A 46 4.07 -10.00 -9.85
CA TYR A 46 3.62 -10.56 -8.59
C TYR A 46 4.72 -10.56 -7.53
N SER A 47 4.33 -10.27 -6.29
CA SER A 47 5.14 -10.47 -5.09
C SER A 47 4.31 -11.13 -3.99
N ASP A 48 4.95 -12.03 -3.23
CA ASP A 48 4.31 -12.74 -2.12
C ASP A 48 4.56 -12.07 -0.77
N VAL A 49 3.47 -11.87 -0.02
CA VAL A 49 3.48 -11.41 1.37
C VAL A 49 2.86 -12.48 2.25
N LEU A 50 3.61 -13.54 2.55
CA LEU A 50 3.18 -14.65 3.41
C LEU A 50 1.87 -15.30 2.92
N GLY A 51 1.75 -15.50 1.60
CA GLY A 51 0.55 -16.02 0.95
C GLY A 51 -0.48 -14.96 0.53
N PHE A 52 -0.31 -13.69 0.93
CA PHE A 52 -1.11 -12.58 0.42
C PHE A 52 -0.48 -12.00 -0.87
N PRO A 53 -1.23 -11.90 -1.98
CA PRO A 53 -0.69 -11.48 -3.27
C PRO A 53 -0.62 -9.95 -3.44
N VAL A 54 0.56 -9.47 -3.83
CA VAL A 54 0.77 -8.13 -4.39
C VAL A 54 0.94 -8.27 -5.90
N LEU A 55 0.16 -7.54 -6.69
CA LEU A 55 0.05 -7.69 -8.14
C LEU A 55 0.21 -6.32 -8.83
N ALA A 56 0.64 -6.35 -10.08
CA ALA A 56 0.69 -5.16 -10.92
C ALA A 56 0.69 -5.52 -12.41
N SER A 57 0.46 -4.52 -13.26
CA SER A 57 0.70 -4.64 -14.70
C SER A 57 2.20 -4.70 -15.01
N ALA A 58 2.55 -4.90 -16.27
CA ALA A 58 3.94 -4.85 -16.73
C ALA A 58 4.51 -3.41 -16.78
N ARG A 59 3.68 -2.37 -16.58
CA ARG A 59 4.10 -0.96 -16.65
C ARG A 59 4.69 -0.43 -15.34
N VAL A 60 4.32 -1.06 -14.23
CA VAL A 60 4.77 -0.67 -12.89
C VAL A 60 6.25 -1.01 -12.70
N GLN A 61 6.99 -0.12 -12.03
CA GLN A 61 8.36 -0.42 -11.62
C GLN A 61 8.38 -1.59 -10.62
N PRO A 62 9.19 -2.64 -10.83
CA PRO A 62 9.27 -3.77 -9.89
C PRO A 62 9.55 -3.36 -8.44
N GLU A 63 10.32 -2.29 -8.24
CA GLU A 63 10.60 -1.69 -6.94
C GLU A 63 9.34 -1.26 -6.19
N SER A 64 8.29 -0.84 -6.90
CA SER A 64 7.00 -0.49 -6.31
C SER A 64 6.32 -1.70 -5.66
N LEU A 65 6.40 -2.89 -6.27
CA LEU A 65 5.89 -4.13 -5.65
C LEU A 65 6.76 -4.55 -4.46
N ALA A 66 8.08 -4.40 -4.57
CA ALA A 66 8.99 -4.71 -3.48
C ALA A 66 8.76 -3.77 -2.27
N GLU A 67 8.48 -2.49 -2.52
CA GLU A 67 8.11 -1.51 -1.50
C GLU A 67 6.76 -1.83 -0.87
N ALA A 68 5.73 -2.12 -1.68
CA ALA A 68 4.43 -2.53 -1.15
C ALA A 68 4.56 -3.78 -0.27
N ARG A 69 5.34 -4.77 -0.71
CA ARG A 69 5.66 -5.96 0.09
C ARG A 69 6.34 -5.59 1.41
N TYR A 70 7.34 -4.72 1.38
CA TYR A 70 8.04 -4.27 2.58
C TYR A 70 7.07 -3.62 3.57
N LEU A 71 6.25 -2.65 3.12
CA LEU A 71 5.33 -1.92 3.97
C LEU A 71 4.27 -2.85 4.59
N ILE A 72 3.66 -3.75 3.80
CA ILE A 72 2.68 -4.71 4.33
C ILE A 72 3.32 -5.61 5.40
N LEU A 73 4.55 -6.08 5.19
CA LEU A 73 5.26 -6.89 6.19
C LEU A 73 5.57 -6.09 7.47
N GLN A 74 5.93 -4.82 7.36
CA GLN A 74 6.16 -3.96 8.52
C GLN A 74 4.86 -3.68 9.30
N MET A 75 3.75 -3.49 8.57
CA MET A 75 2.45 -3.28 9.20
C MET A 75 1.99 -4.53 9.96
N ILE A 76 1.95 -5.69 9.30
CA ILE A 76 1.16 -6.83 9.80
C ILE A 76 1.84 -8.20 9.64
N GLY A 77 3.12 -8.26 9.28
CA GLY A 77 3.85 -9.51 9.05
C GLY A 77 3.94 -10.42 10.27
N HIS A 78 3.79 -9.87 11.49
CA HIS A 78 3.71 -10.63 12.74
C HIS A 78 2.34 -11.28 13.00
N ARG A 79 1.31 -10.94 12.20
CA ARG A 79 -0.05 -11.52 12.26
C ARG A 79 -0.40 -12.22 10.93
N PRO A 80 0.36 -13.26 10.52
CA PRO A 80 0.16 -13.92 9.23
C PRO A 80 -1.24 -14.54 9.08
N GLU A 81 -1.95 -14.81 10.18
CA GLU A 81 -3.33 -15.31 10.13
C GLU A 81 -4.33 -14.28 9.57
N ILE A 82 -4.06 -12.97 9.72
CA ILE A 82 -4.87 -11.90 9.11
C ILE A 82 -4.63 -11.89 7.60
N LEU A 83 -3.37 -11.94 7.16
CA LEU A 83 -3.01 -12.04 5.74
C LEU A 83 -3.60 -13.29 5.09
N ALA A 84 -3.56 -14.43 5.77
CA ALA A 84 -4.16 -15.68 5.31
C ALA A 84 -5.69 -15.56 5.18
N ALA A 85 -6.36 -14.89 6.12
CA ALA A 85 -7.79 -14.63 6.04
C ALA A 85 -8.14 -13.71 4.86
N MET A 86 -7.36 -12.65 4.64
CA MET A 86 -7.51 -11.75 3.49
C MET A 86 -7.33 -12.51 2.17
N ALA A 87 -6.30 -13.35 2.05
CA ALA A 87 -6.07 -14.19 0.87
C ALA A 87 -7.21 -15.20 0.65
N LYS A 88 -7.73 -15.83 1.71
CA LYS A 88 -8.91 -16.71 1.64
C LYS A 88 -10.16 -15.97 1.17
N ASN A 89 -10.29 -14.71 1.56
CA ASN A 89 -11.32 -13.79 1.08
C ASN A 89 -11.00 -13.22 -0.32
N ARG A 90 -10.04 -13.84 -1.04
CA ARG A 90 -9.59 -13.50 -2.41
C ARG A 90 -9.01 -12.09 -2.53
N THR A 91 -8.63 -11.48 -1.41
CA THR A 91 -8.08 -10.12 -1.39
C THR A 91 -6.68 -10.12 -2.00
N ARG A 92 -6.38 -9.09 -2.79
CA ARG A 92 -5.06 -8.78 -3.33
C ARG A 92 -4.74 -7.30 -3.17
N PHE A 93 -3.47 -6.96 -3.26
CA PHE A 93 -3.01 -5.58 -3.38
C PHE A 93 -2.53 -5.31 -4.80
N THR A 94 -3.07 -4.27 -5.43
CA THR A 94 -2.72 -3.87 -6.79
C THR A 94 -1.95 -2.57 -6.77
N VAL A 95 -0.73 -2.60 -7.32
CA VAL A 95 0.00 -1.38 -7.63
C VAL A 95 -0.41 -0.89 -9.01
N MET A 96 -0.82 0.38 -9.11
CA MET A 96 -1.10 1.04 -10.38
C MET A 96 0.14 1.81 -10.84
N ALA A 97 0.46 1.75 -12.13
CA ALA A 97 1.51 2.59 -12.67
C ALA A 97 1.13 4.08 -12.57
N TYR A 98 2.11 4.97 -12.63
CA TYR A 98 1.90 6.42 -12.54
C TYR A 98 0.96 6.96 -13.64
N ASN A 99 0.76 6.20 -14.72
CA ASN A 99 -0.11 6.52 -15.86
C ASN A 99 -1.24 5.50 -16.08
N GLU A 100 -1.55 4.69 -15.07
CA GLU A 100 -2.73 3.84 -15.02
C GLU A 100 -3.75 4.44 -14.04
N TRP A 101 -5.04 4.26 -14.29
CA TRP A 101 -6.11 4.88 -13.50
C TRP A 101 -6.91 3.83 -12.73
N THR A 102 -7.67 4.28 -11.73
CA THR A 102 -8.48 3.41 -10.87
C THR A 102 -9.34 2.44 -11.66
N THR A 103 -10.08 2.90 -12.68
CA THR A 103 -10.95 2.03 -13.48
C THR A 103 -10.21 1.16 -14.50
N MET A 104 -8.88 1.31 -14.64
CA MET A 104 -8.04 0.36 -15.39
C MET A 104 -7.68 -0.87 -14.57
N VAL A 105 -7.80 -0.82 -13.24
CA VAL A 105 -7.72 -2.00 -12.39
C VAL A 105 -8.92 -2.90 -12.68
N PRO A 106 -8.74 -4.19 -13.04
CA PRO A 106 -9.82 -5.06 -13.50
C PRO A 106 -11.04 -5.09 -12.56
N GLU A 107 -10.80 -5.13 -11.25
CA GLU A 107 -11.82 -5.20 -10.20
C GLU A 107 -12.58 -3.89 -10.00
N HIS A 108 -12.06 -2.76 -10.49
CA HIS A 108 -12.64 -1.42 -10.39
C HIS A 108 -13.18 -0.93 -11.74
N SER A 109 -13.08 -1.74 -12.79
CA SER A 109 -13.46 -1.39 -14.17
C SER A 109 -14.94 -1.07 -14.37
N ASP A 110 -15.78 -1.45 -13.43
CA ASP A 110 -17.23 -1.23 -13.44
C ASP A 110 -17.65 0.04 -12.69
N LEU A 111 -16.72 0.76 -12.04
CA LEU A 111 -17.02 2.01 -11.36
C LEU A 111 -17.45 3.09 -12.36
N ARG A 112 -18.50 3.84 -12.03
CA ARG A 112 -19.08 4.88 -12.89
C ARG A 112 -19.32 6.19 -12.11
N PRO A 113 -19.21 7.34 -12.77
CA PRO A 113 -18.58 7.55 -14.08
C PRO A 113 -17.04 7.36 -13.98
N PRO A 114 -16.37 6.72 -14.95
CA PRO A 114 -14.97 6.35 -14.80
C PRO A 114 -14.06 7.56 -14.57
N GLU A 115 -14.32 8.68 -15.24
CA GLU A 115 -13.56 9.91 -15.11
C GLU A 115 -13.57 10.50 -13.70
N TYR A 116 -14.65 10.28 -12.93
CA TYR A 116 -14.71 10.70 -11.54
C TYR A 116 -13.77 9.85 -10.70
N TRP A 117 -13.86 8.51 -10.83
CA TRP A 117 -13.08 7.58 -10.04
C TRP A 117 -11.59 7.66 -10.37
N ASP A 118 -11.27 7.73 -11.66
CA ASP A 118 -9.92 7.85 -12.18
C ASP A 118 -9.22 9.12 -11.65
N ARG A 119 -9.96 10.22 -11.47
CA ARG A 119 -9.42 11.45 -10.88
C ARG A 119 -9.42 11.44 -9.36
N ARG A 120 -10.47 10.88 -8.75
CA ARG A 120 -10.75 10.98 -7.30
C ARG A 120 -9.70 10.27 -6.46
N ALA A 121 -9.11 9.20 -6.98
CA ALA A 121 -8.37 8.24 -6.18
C ALA A 121 -7.09 7.78 -6.85
N ARG A 122 -6.02 7.68 -6.06
CA ARG A 122 -4.84 6.87 -6.38
C ARG A 122 -4.69 5.64 -5.49
N GLY A 123 -5.72 5.36 -4.69
CA GLY A 123 -5.89 4.14 -3.94
C GLY A 123 -7.36 3.95 -3.59
N LEU A 124 -7.74 2.69 -3.37
CA LEU A 124 -9.08 2.31 -2.93
C LEU A 124 -8.96 1.04 -2.08
N GLY A 125 -9.70 1.01 -0.98
CA GLY A 125 -9.83 -0.17 -0.13
C GLY A 125 -10.60 -1.31 -0.80
N ALA A 126 -10.33 -2.54 -0.34
CA ALA A 126 -10.99 -3.74 -0.83
C ALA A 126 -12.41 -3.92 -0.26
N THR A 127 -13.28 -4.55 -1.04
CA THR A 127 -14.59 -5.04 -0.58
C THR A 127 -14.78 -6.50 -1.00
N SER A 128 -15.80 -7.19 -0.46
CA SER A 128 -16.12 -8.56 -0.90
C SER A 128 -16.50 -8.65 -2.39
N ALA A 129 -17.11 -7.60 -2.94
CA ALA A 129 -17.46 -7.53 -4.36
C ALA A 129 -16.27 -7.14 -5.25
N ARG A 130 -15.34 -6.33 -4.73
CA ARG A 130 -14.12 -5.88 -5.41
C ARG A 130 -12.93 -6.17 -4.50
N PRO A 131 -12.41 -7.42 -4.48
CA PRO A 131 -11.44 -7.86 -3.48
C PRO A 131 -10.02 -7.44 -3.86
N THR A 132 -9.86 -6.17 -4.24
CA THR A 132 -8.54 -5.56 -4.46
C THR A 132 -8.46 -4.26 -3.70
N VAL A 133 -7.40 -4.12 -2.93
CA VAL A 133 -6.91 -2.83 -2.44
C VAL A 133 -5.90 -2.30 -3.46
N SER A 134 -5.79 -0.99 -3.63
CA SER A 134 -4.88 -0.42 -4.62
C SER A 134 -4.14 0.82 -4.12
N CYS A 135 -2.97 1.07 -4.73
CA CYS A 135 -2.16 2.27 -4.52
C CYS A 135 -1.35 2.57 -5.80
N GLY A 136 -1.16 3.85 -6.12
CA GLY A 136 -0.30 4.32 -7.19
C GLY A 136 1.18 4.19 -6.84
N GLU A 137 2.00 3.78 -7.81
CA GLU A 137 3.45 3.69 -7.61
C GLU A 137 4.11 5.04 -7.37
N GLU A 138 3.50 6.14 -7.80
CA GLU A 138 4.01 7.49 -7.52
C GLU A 138 4.11 7.75 -6.00
N ASN A 139 3.18 7.22 -5.21
CA ASN A 139 3.21 7.31 -3.75
C ASN A 139 4.21 6.33 -3.12
N LEU A 140 4.37 5.14 -3.69
CA LEU A 140 5.31 4.13 -3.18
C LEU A 140 6.77 4.51 -3.42
N LEU A 141 7.09 5.12 -4.56
CA LEU A 141 8.47 5.45 -4.92
C LEU A 141 8.85 6.92 -4.69
N ALA A 142 7.90 7.73 -4.20
CA ALA A 142 8.05 9.18 -4.06
C ALA A 142 8.40 9.86 -5.39
N MET A 143 7.59 9.59 -6.41
CA MET A 143 7.74 10.24 -7.72
C MET A 143 7.28 11.69 -7.66
N ASP A 144 7.91 12.55 -8.45
CA ASP A 144 7.47 13.94 -8.58
C ASP A 144 6.02 14.01 -9.05
N GLY A 145 5.25 14.93 -8.48
CA GLY A 145 3.85 15.15 -8.85
C GLY A 145 2.83 14.26 -8.13
N ASP A 146 3.26 13.35 -7.25
CA ASP A 146 2.34 12.57 -6.41
C ASP A 146 1.34 13.49 -5.67
N PRO A 147 0.02 13.35 -5.91
CA PRO A 147 -1.00 14.16 -5.24
C PRO A 147 -1.09 13.92 -3.73
N TYR A 148 -0.46 12.85 -3.23
CA TYR A 148 -0.47 12.41 -1.83
C TYR A 148 0.94 12.32 -1.22
N ALA A 149 1.90 13.11 -1.72
CA ALA A 149 3.32 13.02 -1.35
C ALA A 149 3.64 13.24 0.14
N THR A 150 2.69 13.73 0.93
CA THR A 150 2.84 13.97 2.39
C THR A 150 2.22 12.87 3.25
N GLU A 151 1.78 11.78 2.65
CA GLU A 151 1.19 10.63 3.33
C GLU A 151 1.49 9.32 2.57
N ASN A 152 1.09 8.18 3.14
CA ASN A 152 1.23 6.89 2.49
C ASN A 152 -0.14 6.23 2.28
N ILE A 153 -0.57 6.24 1.02
CA ILE A 153 -1.87 5.72 0.59
C ILE A 153 -1.96 4.21 0.78
N LEU A 154 -0.85 3.48 0.65
CA LEU A 154 -0.85 2.04 0.96
C LEU A 154 -1.23 1.79 2.42
N ILE A 155 -0.63 2.51 3.38
CA ILE A 155 -0.94 2.31 4.81
C ILE A 155 -2.42 2.60 5.09
N HIS A 156 -2.98 3.68 4.54
CA HIS A 156 -4.40 4.01 4.66
C HIS A 156 -5.30 2.91 4.08
N GLU A 157 -5.13 2.60 2.80
CA GLU A 157 -6.04 1.69 2.09
C GLU A 157 -5.88 0.24 2.55
N PHE A 158 -4.68 -0.15 2.98
CA PHE A 158 -4.44 -1.45 3.56
C PHE A 158 -5.03 -1.57 4.96
N ALA A 159 -5.15 -0.48 5.73
CA ALA A 159 -5.89 -0.47 6.99
C ALA A 159 -7.38 -0.80 6.78
N HIS A 160 -8.01 -0.20 5.76
CA HIS A 160 -9.38 -0.54 5.33
C HIS A 160 -9.50 -2.03 4.98
N ALA A 161 -8.53 -2.56 4.24
CA ALA A 161 -8.52 -3.97 3.82
C ALA A 161 -8.29 -4.94 4.98
N ILE A 162 -7.37 -4.63 5.91
CA ILE A 162 -7.16 -5.41 7.13
C ILE A 162 -8.47 -5.48 7.92
N HIS A 163 -9.14 -4.35 8.11
CA HIS A 163 -10.42 -4.31 8.82
C HIS A 163 -11.51 -5.11 8.11
N SER A 164 -11.78 -4.80 6.84
CA SER A 164 -12.97 -5.30 6.13
C SER A 164 -12.80 -6.71 5.56
N MET A 165 -11.57 -7.16 5.32
CA MET A 165 -11.27 -8.42 4.63
C MET A 165 -10.45 -9.40 5.48
N GLY A 166 -9.77 -8.94 6.52
CA GLY A 166 -8.99 -9.79 7.43
C GLY A 166 -9.69 -9.98 8.78
N LEU A 167 -9.79 -8.90 9.54
CA LEU A 167 -10.34 -8.89 10.89
C LEU A 167 -11.81 -9.31 10.92
N SER A 168 -12.61 -8.95 9.92
CA SER A 168 -13.98 -9.46 9.79
C SER A 168 -14.10 -11.00 9.86
N SER A 169 -13.03 -11.73 9.49
CA SER A 169 -12.94 -13.18 9.59
C SER A 169 -12.21 -13.67 10.86
N VAL A 170 -11.10 -13.02 11.22
CA VAL A 170 -10.22 -13.47 12.32
C VAL A 170 -10.73 -13.05 13.69
N ASP A 171 -11.28 -11.84 13.78
CA ASP A 171 -11.95 -11.31 14.98
C ASP A 171 -13.22 -10.54 14.59
N PRO A 172 -14.36 -11.26 14.47
CA PRO A 172 -15.64 -10.66 14.12
C PRO A 172 -16.15 -9.60 15.12
N THR A 173 -15.54 -9.46 16.30
CA THR A 173 -15.94 -8.46 17.30
C THR A 173 -15.24 -7.12 17.09
N PHE A 174 -14.16 -7.07 16.31
CA PHE A 174 -13.34 -5.87 16.12
C PHE A 174 -14.14 -4.67 15.61
N ASP A 175 -14.98 -4.86 14.58
CA ASP A 175 -15.80 -3.77 14.01
C ASP A 175 -16.77 -3.16 15.02
N THR A 176 -17.32 -3.96 15.93
CA THR A 176 -18.16 -3.45 17.04
C THR A 176 -17.35 -2.54 17.95
N ARG A 177 -16.15 -2.98 18.37
CA ARG A 177 -15.27 -2.20 19.24
C ARG A 177 -14.77 -0.93 18.55
N LEU A 178 -14.46 -1.00 17.26
CA LEU A 178 -14.09 0.15 16.44
C LEU A 178 -15.25 1.17 16.35
N LYS A 179 -16.48 0.72 16.14
CA LYS A 179 -17.67 1.61 16.11
C LYS A 179 -17.92 2.27 17.46
N GLU A 180 -17.71 1.55 18.55
CA GLU A 180 -17.81 2.10 19.91
C GLU A 180 -16.73 3.16 20.16
N ALA A 181 -15.47 2.87 19.81
CA ALA A 181 -14.37 3.82 19.90
C ALA A 181 -14.63 5.09 19.07
N TYR A 182 -15.04 4.91 17.80
CA TYR A 182 -15.40 6.03 16.92
C TYR A 182 -16.50 6.90 17.53
N ARG A 183 -17.60 6.31 18.03
CA ARG A 183 -18.69 7.08 18.65
C ARG A 183 -18.21 7.84 19.87
N ALA A 184 -17.44 7.21 20.74
CA ALA A 184 -16.89 7.86 21.93
C ALA A 184 -15.96 9.03 21.56
N ALA A 185 -15.12 8.88 20.54
CA ALA A 185 -14.26 9.94 20.03
C ALA A 185 -15.08 11.12 19.49
N MET A 186 -16.13 10.86 18.68
CA MET A 186 -17.00 11.91 18.15
C MET A 186 -17.78 12.62 19.26
N ASP A 187 -18.31 11.88 20.24
CA ASP A 187 -19.05 12.44 21.39
C ASP A 187 -18.14 13.32 22.27
N ALA A 188 -16.86 12.96 22.38
CA ALA A 188 -15.83 13.76 23.05
C ALA A 188 -15.35 14.97 22.20
N GLY A 189 -15.83 15.09 20.96
CA GLY A 189 -15.42 16.15 20.03
C GLY A 189 -14.02 15.96 19.43
N LEU A 190 -13.43 14.76 19.58
CA LEU A 190 -12.18 14.41 18.91
C LEU A 190 -12.41 14.35 17.39
N TRP A 191 -11.35 14.62 16.62
CA TRP A 191 -11.34 14.58 15.16
C TRP A 191 -12.35 15.51 14.48
N LYS A 192 -12.96 16.44 15.21
CA LYS A 192 -13.97 17.35 14.66
C LYS A 192 -13.43 18.15 13.49
N GLY A 193 -14.07 17.99 12.33
CA GLY A 193 -13.67 18.66 11.09
C GLY A 193 -12.52 17.98 10.34
N ALA A 194 -11.92 16.93 10.92
CA ALA A 194 -10.96 16.08 10.23
C ALA A 194 -11.66 14.98 9.43
N TYR A 195 -10.97 14.41 8.45
CA TYR A 195 -11.44 13.35 7.57
C TYR A 195 -11.79 12.08 8.35
N ALA A 196 -11.04 11.80 9.43
CA ALA A 196 -11.33 10.75 10.40
C ALA A 196 -12.76 10.81 10.98
N ALA A 197 -13.40 11.99 11.04
CA ALA A 197 -14.77 12.12 11.53
C ALA A 197 -15.85 11.79 10.48
N THR A 198 -15.48 11.39 9.26
CA THR A 198 -16.42 11.06 8.19
C THR A 198 -17.24 9.82 8.52
N ASN A 199 -16.58 8.74 8.95
CA ASN A 199 -17.20 7.51 9.44
C ASN A 199 -16.15 6.62 10.14
N HIS A 200 -16.59 5.58 10.85
CA HIS A 200 -15.71 4.66 11.59
C HIS A 200 -14.62 3.96 10.74
N LYS A 201 -14.79 3.82 9.42
CA LYS A 201 -13.77 3.24 8.55
C LYS A 201 -12.67 4.24 8.25
N GLU A 202 -13.02 5.47 7.87
CA GLU A 202 -12.03 6.54 7.68
C GLU A 202 -11.31 6.83 9.00
N TYR A 203 -12.05 6.88 10.10
CA TYR A 203 -11.46 6.93 11.44
C TYR A 203 -10.40 5.86 11.64
N TRP A 204 -10.67 4.60 11.30
CA TRP A 204 -9.69 3.52 11.39
C TRP A 204 -8.46 3.75 10.52
N ALA A 205 -8.65 4.11 9.25
CA ALA A 205 -7.52 4.28 8.34
C ALA A 205 -6.61 5.46 8.74
N GLU A 206 -7.21 6.58 9.14
CA GLU A 206 -6.52 7.79 9.60
C GLU A 206 -5.74 7.55 10.90
N VAL A 207 -6.34 6.89 11.90
CA VAL A 207 -5.62 6.57 13.14
C VAL A 207 -4.49 5.58 12.89
N VAL A 208 -4.62 4.69 11.92
CA VAL A 208 -3.53 3.79 11.52
C VAL A 208 -2.40 4.53 10.82
N GLN A 209 -2.71 5.53 9.98
CA GLN A 209 -1.67 6.41 9.44
C GLN A 209 -0.93 7.15 10.57
N SER A 210 -1.64 7.69 11.56
CA SER A 210 -0.98 8.33 12.71
C SER A 210 -0.19 7.31 13.53
N TRP A 211 -0.68 6.07 13.69
CA TRP A 211 0.05 4.99 14.37
C TRP A 211 1.39 4.65 13.70
N PHE A 212 1.50 4.83 12.38
CA PHE A 212 2.74 4.61 11.64
C PHE A 212 3.48 5.90 11.28
N ASP A 213 3.12 7.05 11.85
CA ASP A 213 3.74 8.37 11.63
C ASP A 213 3.70 8.80 10.14
N THR A 214 2.57 8.59 9.47
CA THR A 214 2.36 8.94 8.05
C THR A 214 1.03 9.64 7.77
N ASN A 215 0.33 10.13 8.80
CA ASN A 215 -0.83 10.96 8.57
C ASN A 215 -0.39 12.39 8.21
N ARG A 216 -1.30 13.19 7.66
CA ARG A 216 -1.08 14.60 7.39
C ARG A 216 -1.43 15.42 8.62
N GLU A 217 -0.77 16.57 8.75
CA GLU A 217 -0.95 17.46 9.89
C GLU A 217 -1.48 18.84 9.44
N ASN A 218 -2.42 19.40 10.22
CA ASN A 218 -2.85 20.80 10.20
C ASN A 218 -3.26 21.35 8.82
N ASP A 219 -4.11 20.62 8.10
CA ASP A 219 -4.69 21.08 6.84
C ASP A 219 -6.23 21.12 6.87
N SER A 220 -6.88 21.34 5.72
CA SER A 220 -8.34 21.43 5.62
C SER A 220 -9.10 20.15 6.03
N GLN A 221 -8.40 19.01 6.06
CA GLN A 221 -8.96 17.68 6.31
C GLN A 221 -8.27 16.97 7.49
N HIS A 222 -7.17 17.49 8.04
CA HIS A 222 -6.44 16.85 9.14
C HIS A 222 -6.20 17.80 10.30
N ASN A 223 -6.21 17.27 11.53
CA ASN A 223 -5.88 18.02 12.74
C ASN A 223 -4.37 17.90 13.04
N HIS A 224 -3.97 18.12 14.29
CA HIS A 224 -2.57 18.09 14.73
C HIS A 224 -2.03 16.67 15.01
N VAL A 225 -2.80 15.60 14.77
CA VAL A 225 -2.45 14.24 15.22
C VAL A 225 -1.92 13.43 14.05
N ASP A 226 -0.63 13.54 13.77
CA ASP A 226 0.04 12.81 12.70
C ASP A 226 1.03 11.75 13.19
N LEU A 227 1.42 11.80 14.47
CA LEU A 227 2.34 10.85 15.09
C LEU A 227 1.66 9.88 16.05
N ARG A 228 2.27 8.70 16.25
CA ARG A 228 1.79 7.72 17.24
C ARG A 228 1.77 8.29 18.65
N SER A 229 2.77 9.09 19.01
CA SER A 229 2.85 9.70 20.34
C SER A 229 1.67 10.63 20.60
N GLU A 230 1.28 11.42 19.60
CA GLU A 230 0.15 12.33 19.70
C GLU A 230 -1.15 11.55 19.73
N LEU A 231 -1.28 10.49 18.92
CA LEU A 231 -2.44 9.60 18.96
C LEU A 231 -2.65 8.98 20.34
N LYS A 232 -1.57 8.52 20.99
CA LYS A 232 -1.63 7.95 22.34
C LYS A 232 -2.12 8.96 23.39
N GLU A 233 -1.82 10.25 23.21
CA GLU A 233 -2.27 11.32 24.10
C GLU A 233 -3.70 11.79 23.78
N TYR A 234 -3.98 11.99 22.49
CA TYR A 234 -5.22 12.58 21.99
C TYR A 234 -6.40 11.62 21.98
N ASP A 235 -6.18 10.39 21.50
CA ASP A 235 -7.20 9.34 21.38
C ASP A 235 -6.63 7.98 21.84
N PRO A 236 -6.46 7.79 23.17
CA PRO A 236 -5.88 6.57 23.72
C PRO A 236 -6.72 5.31 23.43
N THR A 237 -8.02 5.46 23.13
CA THR A 237 -8.87 4.33 22.73
C THR A 237 -8.55 3.87 21.31
N ALA A 238 -8.38 4.80 20.35
CA ALA A 238 -7.88 4.48 19.01
C ALA A 238 -6.48 3.84 19.06
N ALA A 239 -5.59 4.42 19.87
CA ALA A 239 -4.23 3.93 20.06
C ALA A 239 -4.21 2.47 20.56
N ALA A 240 -5.09 2.11 21.50
CA ALA A 240 -5.21 0.75 22.01
C ALA A 240 -5.66 -0.25 20.93
N LEU A 241 -6.59 0.14 20.06
CA LEU A 241 -7.00 -0.70 18.92
C LEU A 241 -5.84 -0.91 17.94
N CYS A 242 -5.04 0.12 17.66
CA CYS A 242 -3.87 0.00 16.81
C CYS A 242 -2.81 -0.91 17.45
N GLU A 243 -2.54 -0.75 18.74
CA GLU A 243 -1.59 -1.59 19.48
C GLU A 243 -2.00 -3.07 19.47
N GLU A 244 -3.28 -3.37 19.61
CA GLU A 244 -3.79 -4.74 19.55
C GLU A 244 -3.51 -5.43 18.20
N ILE A 245 -3.70 -4.70 17.10
CA ILE A 245 -3.56 -5.24 15.75
C ILE A 245 -2.10 -5.23 15.29
N PHE A 246 -1.41 -4.10 15.46
CA PHE A 246 -0.10 -3.85 14.90
C PHE A 246 1.05 -4.02 15.91
N GLY A 247 0.74 -4.10 17.21
CA GLY A 247 1.74 -4.12 18.28
C GLY A 247 2.39 -2.75 18.51
N ASP A 248 3.10 -2.59 19.63
CA ASP A 248 3.84 -1.36 19.97
C ASP A 248 5.30 -1.39 19.49
N GLY A 249 5.56 -1.99 18.33
CA GLY A 249 6.90 -2.06 17.75
C GLY A 249 7.49 -0.67 17.45
N SER A 250 8.81 -0.57 17.38
CA SER A 250 9.51 0.71 17.14
C SER A 250 9.47 1.19 15.69
N TRP A 251 9.04 0.35 14.74
CA TRP A 251 8.99 0.74 13.33
C TRP A 251 7.97 1.85 13.11
N ARG A 252 8.35 2.83 12.29
CA ARG A 252 7.53 3.94 11.80
C ARG A 252 7.80 4.10 10.32
N TYR A 253 6.81 4.57 9.59
CA TYR A 253 7.00 4.91 8.19
C TYR A 253 8.04 6.01 8.08
N VAL A 254 8.95 5.82 7.12
CA VAL A 254 9.89 6.86 6.71
C VAL A 254 9.79 6.94 5.20
N HIS A 255 9.50 8.15 4.71
CA HIS A 255 9.27 8.40 3.31
C HIS A 255 10.41 7.86 2.42
N PRO A 256 10.12 7.18 1.29
CA PRO A 256 11.10 6.47 0.45
C PRO A 256 12.32 7.31 0.05
N HIS A 257 12.14 8.62 -0.11
CA HIS A 257 13.23 9.56 -0.38
C HIS A 257 14.37 9.46 0.65
N TYR A 258 14.06 9.27 1.93
CA TYR A 258 15.04 9.15 3.01
C TYR A 258 15.50 7.69 3.26
N ARG A 259 14.95 6.74 2.51
CA ARG A 259 15.23 5.30 2.62
C ARG A 259 15.98 4.73 1.41
N SER A 260 16.71 5.58 0.68
CA SER A 260 17.53 5.16 -0.48
C SER A 260 18.63 4.13 -0.14
N HIS A 261 18.93 3.89 1.12
CA HIS A 261 19.87 2.84 1.54
C HIS A 261 19.23 1.44 1.60
N GLU A 262 17.90 1.35 1.59
CA GLU A 262 17.18 0.08 1.69
C GLU A 262 17.43 -0.80 0.46
N PRO A 263 17.58 -2.13 0.62
CA PRO A 263 17.97 -3.01 -0.48
C PRO A 263 17.11 -2.89 -1.74
N HIS A 264 15.78 -2.78 -1.61
CA HIS A 264 14.85 -2.71 -2.73
C HIS A 264 14.67 -1.29 -3.30
N LEU A 265 15.24 -0.25 -2.68
CA LEU A 265 15.18 1.13 -3.15
C LEU A 265 16.53 1.66 -3.65
N ARG A 266 17.65 1.05 -3.23
CA ARG A 266 19.00 1.60 -3.42
C ARG A 266 19.51 1.70 -4.85
N TYR A 267 18.88 0.99 -5.78
CA TYR A 267 19.30 0.98 -7.19
C TYR A 267 18.32 1.71 -8.10
N ILE A 268 17.30 2.36 -7.55
CA ILE A 268 16.39 3.22 -8.31
C ILE A 268 17.17 4.46 -8.74
N ASP A 269 17.24 4.69 -10.06
CA ASP A 269 17.63 5.98 -10.60
C ASP A 269 16.45 6.94 -10.50
N ARG A 270 16.44 7.77 -9.46
CA ARG A 270 15.34 8.70 -9.16
C ARG A 270 15.16 9.78 -10.23
N ASP A 271 16.23 10.15 -10.94
CA ASP A 271 16.19 11.14 -12.01
C ASP A 271 15.51 10.59 -13.28
N LEU A 272 15.39 9.26 -13.39
CA LEU A 272 14.69 8.56 -14.47
C LEU A 272 13.26 8.16 -14.10
N LEU A 273 12.82 8.40 -12.87
CA LEU A 273 11.43 8.16 -12.50
C LEU A 273 10.52 9.16 -13.23
N PRO A 274 9.36 8.71 -13.73
CA PRO A 274 8.42 9.60 -14.38
C PRO A 274 7.79 10.57 -13.37
N THR A 275 7.41 11.75 -13.84
CA THR A 275 6.56 12.67 -13.07
C THR A 275 5.09 12.27 -13.23
N PHE A 276 4.39 12.04 -12.12
CA PHE A 276 2.95 11.83 -12.13
C PHE A 276 2.22 13.08 -12.63
N ARG A 277 1.24 12.88 -13.51
CA ARG A 277 0.32 13.91 -13.96
C ARG A 277 -1.03 13.26 -14.27
N TRP A 278 -2.11 13.91 -13.84
CA TRP A 278 -3.45 13.55 -14.31
C TRP A 278 -3.53 13.65 -15.84
N ALA A 279 -4.27 12.74 -16.48
CA ALA A 279 -4.53 12.84 -17.91
C ALA A 279 -5.33 14.11 -18.25
N ASP A 280 -5.12 14.63 -19.46
CA ASP A 280 -5.83 15.80 -19.95
C ASP A 280 -7.36 15.60 -19.86
N GLY A 281 -8.06 16.61 -19.33
CA GLY A 281 -9.52 16.62 -19.19
C GLY A 281 -10.06 15.93 -17.94
N MET A 282 -9.24 15.19 -17.19
CA MET A 282 -9.67 14.40 -16.03
C MET A 282 -10.11 15.30 -14.86
N GLU A 283 -9.42 16.41 -14.63
CA GLU A 283 -9.78 17.41 -13.61
C GLU A 283 -11.13 18.08 -13.92
N GLU A 284 -11.34 18.46 -15.18
CA GLU A 284 -12.58 19.07 -15.66
C GLU A 284 -13.76 18.11 -15.52
N ALA A 285 -13.56 16.85 -15.90
CA ALA A 285 -14.59 15.83 -15.81
C ALA A 285 -14.98 15.50 -14.36
N TYR A 286 -13.99 15.49 -13.45
CA TYR A 286 -14.23 15.34 -12.02
C TYR A 286 -15.03 16.51 -11.44
N LYS A 287 -14.64 17.75 -11.76
CA LYS A 287 -15.38 18.96 -11.32
C LYS A 287 -16.79 19.03 -11.89
N ALA A 288 -17.02 18.50 -13.09
CA ALA A 288 -18.34 18.42 -13.71
C ALA A 288 -19.28 17.41 -13.02
N ASN A 289 -18.72 16.46 -12.27
CA ASN A 289 -19.46 15.39 -11.57
C ASN A 289 -19.16 15.41 -10.06
N PRO A 290 -19.51 16.46 -9.31
CA PRO A 290 -18.99 16.66 -7.96
C PRO A 290 -19.45 15.60 -6.94
N ARG A 291 -20.53 14.85 -7.22
CA ARG A 291 -21.04 13.73 -6.40
C ARG A 291 -21.87 12.76 -7.24
N PRO A 292 -21.30 11.70 -7.80
CA PRO A 292 -22.06 10.71 -8.55
C PRO A 292 -22.70 9.64 -7.65
N GLU A 293 -22.92 9.93 -6.36
CA GLU A 293 -23.47 8.98 -5.36
C GLU A 293 -24.59 8.09 -5.91
#